data_AF-A0A1G5G9T8-F1
#
_entry.id   AF-A0A1G5G9T8-F1
#
_cell.length_a   1.000
_cell.length_b   1.000
_cell.length_c   1.000
_cell.angle_alpha   90.00
_cell.angle_beta   90.00
_cell.angle_gamma   90.00
#
_symmetry.space_group_name_H-M   'P 1'
#
loop_
_entity.id
_entity.type
_entity.pdbx_description
1 polymer ?
#
loop_
_entity_poly.entity_id
_entity_poly.type
_entity_poly.pdbx_seq_one_letter_code
_entity_poly.pdbx_strand_id
1 'polypeptide(L)'
;MSKYYILETKLTNISKYLDKVNIDDESTVEYLRYFKEYVIKLIEAVNKRNIRNSDGAVLGLVRAISDYDELCADEILWSLVIEADLYYSKECKIF
;
A
#
# COMPACT_ATOMS: atom_id res chain seq x y z
N MET A 1 3.85 -8.67 18.26
CA MET A 1 3.10 -7.51 17.72
C MET A 1 1.81 -8.01 17.08
N SER A 2 0.70 -7.27 17.16
CA SER A 2 -0.57 -7.72 16.54
C SER A 2 -0.49 -7.62 15.02
N LYS A 3 -1.28 -8.45 14.31
CA LYS A 3 -1.35 -8.41 12.85
C LYS A 3 -1.77 -7.04 12.32
N TYR A 4 -2.74 -6.42 13.02
CA TYR A 4 -3.18 -5.06 12.77
C TYR A 4 -2.04 -4.04 12.86
N TYR A 5 -1.23 -4.10 13.91
CA TYR A 5 -0.11 -3.17 14.10
C TYR A 5 0.92 -3.29 12.97
N ILE A 6 1.31 -4.51 12.61
CA ILE A 6 2.32 -4.72 11.55
C ILE A 6 1.78 -4.24 10.19
N LEU A 7 0.52 -4.53 9.88
CA LEU A 7 -0.09 -4.08 8.62
C LEU A 7 -0.22 -2.56 8.57
N GLU A 8 -0.68 -1.93 9.66
CA GLU A 8 -0.76 -0.48 9.78
C GLU A 8 0.62 0.17 9.55
N THR A 9 1.66 -0.35 10.20
CA THR A 9 3.03 0.17 10.04
C THR A 9 3.50 0.08 8.59
N LYS A 10 3.23 -1.03 7.90
CA LYS A 10 3.59 -1.20 6.48
C LYS A 10 2.87 -0.19 5.59
N LEU A 11 1.56 -0.02 5.77
CA LEU A 11 0.77 0.95 5.02
C LEU A 11 1.17 2.40 5.32
N THR A 12 1.46 2.73 6.58
CA THR A 12 1.96 4.04 6.99
C THR A 12 3.32 4.36 6.37
N ASN A 13 4.20 3.37 6.21
CA ASN A 13 5.47 3.54 5.51
C ASN A 13 5.27 3.86 4.02
N ILE A 14 4.32 3.20 3.35
CA ILE A 14 3.94 3.53 1.96
C ILE A 14 3.47 4.99 1.89
N SER A 15 2.50 5.38 2.72
CA SER A 15 1.94 6.74 2.72
C SER A 15 3.01 7.82 2.92
N LYS A 16 3.94 7.60 3.87
CA LYS A 16 5.07 8.50 4.12
C LYS A 16 6.08 8.56 2.97
N TYR A 17 6.26 7.46 2.24
CA TYR A 17 7.16 7.43 1.10
C TYR A 17 6.55 8.15 -0.10
N LEU A 18 5.24 8.01 -0.33
CA LEU A 18 4.51 8.73 -1.37
C LEU A 18 4.63 10.27 -1.23
N ASP A 19 4.81 10.79 -0.02
CA ASP A 19 5.10 12.22 0.20
C ASP A 19 6.48 12.70 -0.29
N LYS A 20 7.37 11.78 -0.62
CA LYS A 20 8.75 12.05 -1.06
C LYS A 20 8.96 11.77 -2.54
N VAL A 21 8.04 11.03 -3.16
CA VAL A 21 8.09 10.67 -4.58
C VAL A 21 7.93 11.94 -5.40
N ASN A 22 8.91 12.22 -6.27
CA ASN A 22 8.90 13.38 -7.16
C ASN A 22 8.74 12.90 -8.60
N ILE A 23 7.59 13.20 -9.19
CA ILE A 23 7.22 12.78 -10.55
C ILE A 23 6.87 14.03 -11.34
N ASP A 24 7.44 14.12 -12.55
CA ASP A 24 7.24 15.26 -13.43
C ASP A 24 5.98 15.11 -14.31
N ASP A 25 5.51 13.87 -14.52
CA ASP A 25 4.29 13.59 -15.28
C ASP A 25 3.01 13.95 -14.50
N GLU A 26 2.22 14.87 -15.05
CA GLU A 26 1.01 15.39 -14.40
C GLU A 26 -0.05 14.29 -14.20
N SER A 27 -0.19 13.36 -15.13
CA SER A 27 -1.18 12.29 -15.04
C SER A 27 -0.83 11.28 -13.95
N THR A 28 0.46 10.97 -13.79
CA THR A 28 0.96 10.12 -12.70
C THR A 28 0.87 10.84 -11.36
N VAL A 29 1.12 12.15 -11.31
CA VAL A 29 0.92 12.95 -10.09
C VAL A 29 -0.55 12.92 -9.64
N GLU A 30 -1.49 13.07 -10.57
CA GLU A 30 -2.92 12.96 -10.26
C GLU A 30 -3.26 11.55 -9.77
N TYR A 31 -2.76 10.51 -10.45
CA TYR A 31 -2.94 9.12 -10.03
C TYR A 31 -2.40 8.85 -8.61
N LEU A 32 -1.20 9.35 -8.31
CA LEU A 32 -0.56 9.19 -7.00
C LEU A 32 -1.40 9.77 -5.86
N ARG A 33 -2.15 10.86 -6.10
CA ARG A 33 -3.09 11.40 -5.11
C ARG A 33 -4.18 10.38 -4.78
N TYR A 34 -4.80 9.79 -5.79
CA TYR A 34 -5.81 8.75 -5.59
C TYR A 34 -5.25 7.49 -4.93
N PHE A 35 -4.05 7.06 -5.34
CA PHE A 35 -3.39 5.92 -4.72
C PHE A 35 -3.08 6.19 -3.24
N LYS A 36 -2.58 7.38 -2.91
CA LYS A 36 -2.33 7.77 -1.51
C LYS A 36 -3.62 7.78 -0.68
N GLU A 37 -4.71 8.32 -1.21
CA GLU A 37 -6.02 8.29 -0.54
C GLU A 37 -6.50 6.85 -0.28
N TYR A 38 -6.28 5.95 -1.24
CA TYR A 38 -6.58 4.53 -1.06
C TYR A 38 -5.77 3.91 0.09
N VAL A 39 -4.46 4.15 0.14
CA VAL A 39 -3.59 3.68 1.24
C VAL A 39 -4.05 4.24 2.59
N ILE A 40 -4.44 5.52 2.66
CA ILE A 40 -4.98 6.13 3.89
C ILE A 40 -6.28 5.44 4.33
N LYS A 41 -7.20 5.14 3.40
CA LYS A 41 -8.43 4.39 3.71
C LYS A 41 -8.14 2.99 4.26
N LEU A 42 -7.10 2.33 3.75
CA LEU A 42 -6.66 1.05 4.29
C LEU A 42 -6.11 1.19 5.72
N ILE A 43 -5.29 2.21 6.00
CA ILE A 43 -4.77 2.50 7.35
C ILE A 43 -5.94 2.70 8.33
N GLU A 44 -6.93 3.53 7.95
CA GLU A 44 -8.12 3.73 8.77
C GLU A 44 -8.89 2.43 9.00
N ALA A 45 -9.01 1.59 7.97
CA ALA A 45 -9.71 0.33 8.08
C ALA A 45 -9.04 -0.65 9.05
N VAL A 46 -7.71 -0.71 9.01
CA VAL A 46 -6.89 -1.49 9.95
C VAL A 46 -7.06 -0.96 11.37
N ASN A 47 -7.01 0.36 11.57
CA ASN A 47 -7.18 1.00 12.88
C ASN A 47 -8.58 0.77 13.48
N LYS A 48 -9.62 0.83 12.65
CA LYS A 48 -11.01 0.53 13.02
C LYS A 48 -11.30 -0.97 13.14
N ARG A 49 -10.32 -1.83 12.82
CA ARG A 49 -10.45 -3.29 12.74
C ARG A 49 -11.62 -3.76 11.87
N ASN A 50 -11.92 -3.02 10.80
CA ASN A 50 -12.97 -3.36 9.84
C ASN A 50 -12.41 -3.89 8.52
N ILE A 51 -11.08 -3.99 8.41
CA ILE A 51 -10.43 -4.65 7.28
C ILE A 51 -10.80 -6.14 7.27
N ARG A 52 -11.08 -6.67 6.08
CA ARG A 52 -11.44 -8.07 5.93
C ARG A 52 -10.21 -8.96 6.10
N ASN A 53 -10.45 -10.18 6.58
CA ASN A 53 -9.51 -11.28 6.40
C ASN A 53 -9.08 -11.37 4.94
N SER A 54 -7.79 -11.56 4.69
CA SER A 54 -7.28 -11.62 3.32
C SER A 54 -7.75 -12.89 2.60
N ASP A 55 -7.91 -14.00 3.34
CA ASP A 55 -8.16 -15.32 2.76
C ASP A 55 -7.19 -15.67 1.61
N GLY A 56 -5.94 -15.19 1.70
CA GLY A 56 -4.94 -15.34 0.65
C GLY A 56 -4.95 -14.25 -0.43
N ALA A 57 -5.93 -13.36 -0.47
CA ALA A 57 -5.97 -12.22 -1.38
C ALA A 57 -4.94 -11.14 -1.03
N VAL A 58 -4.61 -10.29 -2.00
CA VAL A 58 -3.77 -9.10 -1.82
C VAL A 58 -4.63 -7.84 -1.73
N LEU A 59 -4.05 -6.73 -1.26
CA LEU A 59 -4.72 -5.42 -1.27
C LEU A 59 -4.68 -4.79 -2.67
N GLY A 60 -3.77 -5.26 -3.53
CA GLY A 60 -3.64 -4.78 -4.90
C GLY A 60 -2.74 -3.55 -5.01
N LEU A 61 -1.85 -3.36 -4.04
CA LEU A 61 -0.90 -2.24 -4.00
C LEU A 61 0.15 -2.36 -5.12
N VAL A 62 0.63 -3.58 -5.39
CA VAL A 62 1.57 -3.83 -6.50
C VAL A 62 0.93 -3.49 -7.84
N ARG A 63 -0.32 -3.93 -8.04
CA ARG A 63 -1.06 -3.65 -9.27
C ARG A 63 -1.33 -2.16 -9.47
N ALA A 64 -1.53 -1.42 -8.38
CA ALA A 64 -1.77 0.01 -8.46
C ALA A 64 -0.57 0.75 -9.07
N ILE A 65 0.66 0.35 -8.76
CA ILE A 65 1.84 1.05 -9.26
C ILE A 65 2.44 0.43 -10.53
N SER A 66 2.07 -0.79 -10.90
CA SER A 66 2.70 -1.53 -12.01
C SER A 66 2.41 -0.95 -13.39
N ASP A 67 1.32 -0.19 -13.53
CA ASP A 67 0.89 0.37 -14.81
C ASP A 67 1.61 1.69 -15.15
N TYR A 68 2.44 2.21 -14.24
CA TYR A 68 3.17 3.47 -14.38
C TYR A 68 4.68 3.20 -14.28
N ASP A 69 5.40 3.35 -15.38
CA ASP A 69 6.84 3.00 -15.48
C ASP A 69 7.67 3.72 -14.41
N GLU A 70 7.46 5.02 -14.19
CA GLU A 70 8.19 5.77 -13.16
C GLU A 70 7.90 5.32 -11.72
N LEU A 71 6.71 4.77 -11.44
CA LEU A 71 6.36 4.26 -10.12
C LEU A 71 6.91 2.84 -9.93
N CYS A 72 6.83 2.02 -10.97
CA CYS A 72 7.37 0.66 -10.96
C CYS A 72 8.91 0.65 -10.91
N ALA A 73 9.57 1.68 -11.46
CA ALA A 73 11.01 1.84 -11.42
C ALA A 73 11.55 2.34 -10.06
N ASP A 74 10.70 2.89 -9.19
CA ASP A 74 11.09 3.25 -7.82
C ASP A 74 11.20 1.99 -6.95
N GLU A 75 12.43 1.50 -6.77
CA GLU A 75 12.72 0.28 -6.02
C GLU A 75 12.23 0.31 -4.57
N ILE A 76 12.22 1.50 -3.94
CA ILE A 76 11.79 1.63 -2.55
C ILE A 76 10.27 1.52 -2.48
N LEU A 77 9.54 2.25 -3.34
CA LEU A 77 8.08 2.15 -3.42
C LEU A 77 7.66 0.73 -3.77
N TRP A 78 8.31 0.12 -4.77
CA TRP A 78 8.07 -1.25 -5.21
C TRP A 78 8.22 -2.26 -4.06
N SER A 79 9.32 -2.17 -3.31
CA SER A 79 9.56 -3.03 -2.16
C SER A 79 8.48 -2.85 -1.08
N LEU A 80 8.14 -1.61 -0.75
CA LEU A 80 7.12 -1.31 0.27
C LEU A 80 5.74 -1.91 -0.08
N VAL A 81 5.30 -1.76 -1.34
CA VAL A 81 3.99 -2.29 -1.77
C VAL A 81 3.97 -3.82 -1.83
N ILE A 82 5.06 -4.46 -2.29
CA ILE A 82 5.18 -5.92 -2.30
C ILE A 82 5.12 -6.46 -0.88
N GLU A 83 5.89 -5.88 0.04
CA GLU A 83 5.92 -6.33 1.41
C GLU A 83 4.56 -6.22 2.09
N ALA A 84 3.81 -5.15 1.84
CA ALA A 84 2.47 -4.97 2.37
C ALA A 84 1.47 -5.98 1.79
N ASP A 85 1.46 -6.17 0.47
CA ASP A 85 0.58 -7.14 -0.20
C ASP A 85 0.89 -8.58 0.24
N LEU A 86 2.17 -8.96 0.29
CA LEU A 86 2.59 -10.30 0.73
C LEU A 86 2.25 -10.55 2.19
N TYR A 87 2.46 -9.55 3.06
CA TYR A 87 2.11 -9.67 4.48
C TYR A 87 0.60 -9.85 4.65
N TYR A 88 -0.21 -9.02 3.97
CA TYR A 88 -1.66 -9.16 4.02
C TYR A 88 -2.12 -10.53 3.52
N SER A 89 -1.64 -10.97 2.35
CA SER A 89 -2.02 -12.27 1.76
C SER A 89 -1.62 -13.47 2.63
N LYS A 90 -0.42 -13.46 3.20
CA LYS A 90 0.13 -14.63 3.92
C LYS A 90 -0.25 -14.65 5.41
N GLU A 91 -0.11 -13.52 6.08
CA GLU A 91 -0.20 -13.43 7.53
C GLU A 91 -1.60 -13.00 7.99
N CYS A 92 -2.31 -12.19 7.19
CA CYS A 92 -3.64 -11.66 7.50
C CYS A 92 -4.80 -12.53 6.97
N LYS A 93 -4.57 -13.82 6.71
CA LYS A 93 -5.64 -14.77 6.33
C LYS A 93 -6.79 -14.79 7.33
N ILE A 94 -6.45 -14.64 8.61
CA ILE A 94 -7.36 -14.44 9.74
C ILE A 94 -6.71 -13.40 10.66
N PHE A 95 -7.43 -12.33 11.02
CA PHE A 95 -6.93 -11.26 11.89
C PHE A 95 -7.05 -11.53 13.39
#